data_AF-A0A8J4UZV3-F1
#
_entry.id   AF-A0A8J4UZV3-F1
#
_cell.length_a   1.000
_cell.length_b   1.000
_cell.length_c   1.000
_cell.angle_alpha   90.00
_cell.angle_beta   90.00
_cell.angle_gamma   90.00
#
_symmetry.space_group_name_H-M   'P 1'
#
loop_
_entity.id
_entity.type
_entity.pdbx_description
1 polymer ?
#
loop_
_entity_poly.entity_id
_entity_poly.type
_entity_poly.pdbx_seq_one_letter_code
_entity_poly.pdbx_strand_id
1 'polypeptide(L)'
;MNFKNLLVLTSILLSVASASVSFNVEPKTLIVQDDDFFFDQDIIYYDIPSEQEFIDLDKLLQGELLEMNSKEFGAFAIGFIEGLVSSVSNKAKECIADTKKTSAEFLRSFAAIRHAFQNKSGPQFRAGLKELGEGLVELPKIYKECGIQTLMEEIKALAERLKAGSPGLIDLFIHESIVIFHNRVELTSLFRMAEAHAANAQHNSFGIDVGKIVGILLQ
;
A
#
# COMPACT_ATOMS: atom_id res chain seq x y z
N MET A 1 23.86 2.66 20.76
CA MET A 1 22.41 2.42 20.90
C MET A 1 22.05 2.59 22.37
N ASN A 2 21.12 3.50 22.71
CA ASN A 2 20.99 4.07 24.06
C ASN A 2 19.89 3.37 24.87
N PHE A 3 20.17 3.02 26.14
CA PHE A 3 19.35 2.16 27.02
C PHE A 3 17.93 2.71 27.31
N LYS A 4 17.66 3.97 26.96
CA LYS A 4 16.34 4.60 27.08
C LYS A 4 15.29 4.05 26.10
N ASN A 5 15.70 3.45 24.98
CA ASN A 5 14.75 2.88 24.02
C ASN A 5 14.23 1.49 24.41
N LEU A 6 14.89 0.80 25.35
CA LEU A 6 14.48 -0.54 25.79
C LEU A 6 13.25 -0.51 26.71
N LEU A 7 13.05 0.59 27.46
CA LEU A 7 11.89 0.77 28.35
C LEU A 7 10.59 1.09 27.62
N VAL A 8 10.65 1.66 26.41
CA VAL A 8 9.47 1.96 25.60
C VAL A 8 8.90 0.69 24.94
N LEU A 9 9.76 -0.28 24.62
CA LEU A 9 9.37 -1.57 24.05
C LEU A 9 8.60 -2.46 25.05
N THR A 10 8.93 -2.41 26.34
CA THR A 10 8.21 -3.19 27.38
C THR A 10 6.81 -2.66 27.70
N SER A 11 6.55 -1.36 27.55
CA SER A 11 5.21 -0.80 27.83
C SER A 11 4.21 -1.07 26.71
N ILE A 12 4.66 -1.20 25.46
CA ILE A 12 3.77 -1.48 24.32
C ILE A 12 3.35 -2.95 24.30
N LEU A 13 4.21 -3.87 24.72
CA LEU A 13 3.89 -5.30 24.83
C LEU A 13 2.87 -5.59 25.95
N LEU A 14 2.79 -4.75 26.98
CA LEU A 14 1.83 -4.93 28.08
C LEU A 14 0.39 -4.46 27.74
N SER A 15 0.24 -3.55 26.76
CA SER A 15 -1.08 -3.02 26.35
C SER A 15 -1.83 -3.87 25.31
N VAL A 16 -1.18 -4.88 24.71
CA VAL A 16 -1.82 -5.77 23.72
C VAL A 16 -2.42 -7.03 24.38
N ALA A 17 -2.18 -7.26 25.68
CA ALA A 17 -2.66 -8.44 26.40
C ALA A 17 -4.10 -8.33 26.97
N SER A 18 -4.84 -7.24 26.74
CA SER A 18 -6.17 -7.03 27.34
C SER A 18 -7.35 -6.94 26.36
N ALA A 19 -7.21 -7.49 25.16
CA ALA A 19 -8.35 -7.70 24.25
C ALA A 19 -8.65 -9.20 24.10
N SER A 20 -9.49 -9.67 25.02
CA SER A 20 -10.19 -10.96 25.14
C SER A 20 -10.27 -11.83 23.88
N VAL A 21 -9.45 -12.88 23.82
CA VAL A 21 -9.82 -14.16 23.20
C VAL A 21 -9.30 -15.28 24.11
N SER A 22 -10.21 -15.94 24.84
CA SER A 22 -9.89 -17.16 25.59
C SER A 22 -9.67 -18.31 24.61
N PHE A 23 -8.42 -18.57 24.26
CA PHE A 23 -8.01 -19.89 23.78
C PHE A 23 -7.37 -20.66 24.92
N ASN A 24 -8.01 -21.76 25.30
CA ASN A 24 -7.47 -22.73 26.25
C ASN A 24 -6.37 -23.52 25.54
N VAL A 25 -5.12 -23.08 25.68
CA VAL A 25 -3.94 -23.79 25.18
C VAL A 25 -2.98 -23.97 26.35
N GLU A 26 -2.65 -25.23 26.64
CA GLU A 26 -1.70 -25.61 27.69
C GLU A 26 -0.32 -24.98 27.44
N PRO A 27 0.33 -24.40 28.46
CA PRO A 27 1.62 -23.78 28.29
C PRO A 27 2.71 -24.85 28.18
N LYS A 28 3.33 -24.97 27.01
CA LYS A 28 4.68 -25.57 26.89
C LYS A 28 5.72 -24.47 27.07
N THR A 29 6.51 -24.62 28.11
CA THR A 29 7.66 -23.79 28.44
C THR A 29 8.70 -23.90 27.32
N LEU A 30 8.99 -22.78 26.63
CA LEU A 30 10.13 -22.65 25.73
C LEU A 30 11.21 -21.83 26.44
N ILE A 31 12.34 -22.48 26.69
CA ILE A 31 13.59 -21.83 27.10
C ILE A 31 14.20 -21.22 25.84
N VAL A 32 14.39 -19.91 25.83
CA VAL A 32 15.12 -19.19 24.77
C VAL A 32 16.57 -19.07 25.23
N GLN A 33 17.49 -19.70 24.51
CA GLN A 33 18.91 -19.40 24.56
C GLN A 33 19.20 -18.31 23.52
N ASP A 34 19.76 -17.20 23.98
CA ASP A 34 20.33 -16.13 23.17
C ASP A 34 21.66 -16.62 22.58
N ASP A 35 21.72 -16.80 21.27
CA ASP A 35 22.98 -16.82 20.50
C ASP A 35 22.74 -16.16 19.12
N ASP A 36 23.45 -15.05 18.91
CA ASP A 36 23.94 -14.48 17.65
C ASP A 36 23.00 -14.37 16.43
N PHE A 37 22.45 -13.16 16.27
CA PHE A 37 21.71 -12.70 15.10
C PHE A 37 22.65 -12.43 13.91
N PHE A 38 23.09 -13.48 13.22
CA PHE A 38 23.65 -13.40 11.87
C PHE A 38 22.49 -13.37 10.86
N PHE A 39 22.38 -12.30 10.07
CA PHE A 39 21.56 -12.33 8.85
C PHE A 39 22.32 -13.14 7.80
N ASP A 40 22.18 -14.45 7.86
CA ASP A 40 22.48 -15.30 6.71
C ASP A 40 21.39 -15.03 5.65
N GLN A 41 21.80 -14.67 4.44
CA GLN A 41 20.88 -14.49 3.31
C GLN A 41 20.44 -15.87 2.82
N ASP A 42 19.65 -16.58 3.63
CA ASP A 42 18.85 -17.67 3.13
C ASP A 42 17.81 -17.06 2.19
N ILE A 43 18.01 -17.29 0.90
CA ILE A 43 17.01 -17.04 -0.14
C ILE A 43 15.83 -17.96 0.21
N ILE A 44 14.86 -17.43 0.96
CA ILE A 44 13.61 -18.10 1.24
C ILE A 44 12.89 -18.26 -0.10
N TYR A 45 12.97 -19.46 -0.66
CA TYR A 45 12.11 -19.87 -1.77
C TYR A 45 10.69 -19.93 -1.23
N TYR A 46 9.95 -18.84 -1.41
CA TYR A 46 8.51 -18.82 -1.17
C TYR A 46 7.86 -19.72 -2.20
N ASP A 47 7.22 -20.80 -1.74
CA ASP A 47 6.35 -21.62 -2.56
C ASP A 47 5.26 -20.69 -3.14
N ILE A 48 5.29 -20.51 -4.46
CA ILE A 48 4.36 -19.62 -5.15
C ILE A 48 3.00 -20.34 -5.12
N PRO A 49 1.98 -19.79 -4.45
CA PRO A 49 0.67 -20.44 -4.42
C PRO A 49 0.17 -20.61 -5.85
N SER A 50 -0.38 -21.80 -6.13
CA SER A 50 -0.85 -22.15 -7.47
C SER A 50 -1.91 -21.15 -7.95
N GLU A 51 -1.90 -20.88 -9.26
CA GLU A 51 -2.77 -19.90 -9.95
C GLU A 51 -4.27 -20.04 -9.62
N GLN A 52 -4.69 -21.23 -9.17
CA GLN A 52 -6.09 -21.55 -8.83
C GLN A 52 -6.56 -20.94 -7.50
N GLU A 53 -5.68 -20.76 -6.50
CA GLU A 53 -6.04 -20.14 -5.21
C GLU A 53 -6.28 -18.63 -5.33
N PHE A 54 -5.68 -18.00 -6.34
CA PHE A 54 -5.94 -16.60 -6.67
C PHE A 54 -7.40 -16.40 -7.11
N ILE A 55 -7.98 -17.35 -7.85
CA ILE A 55 -9.29 -17.19 -8.51
C ILE A 55 -10.45 -17.10 -7.51
N ASP A 56 -10.37 -17.77 -6.36
CA ASP A 56 -11.45 -17.77 -5.36
C ASP A 56 -11.43 -16.53 -4.46
N LEU A 57 -10.26 -15.96 -4.20
CA LEU A 57 -10.16 -14.69 -3.49
C LEU A 57 -10.46 -13.49 -4.40
N ASP A 58 -10.11 -13.62 -5.68
CA ASP A 58 -10.53 -12.69 -6.72
C ASP A 58 -12.07 -12.68 -6.83
N LYS A 59 -12.78 -13.81 -6.67
CA LYS A 59 -14.26 -13.80 -6.59
C LYS A 59 -14.84 -13.13 -5.34
N LEU A 60 -14.18 -13.26 -4.18
CA LEU A 60 -14.59 -12.61 -2.93
C LEU A 60 -14.33 -11.10 -2.95
N LEU A 61 -13.29 -10.65 -3.66
CA LEU A 61 -12.98 -9.24 -3.87
C LEU A 61 -13.77 -8.65 -5.05
N GLN A 62 -13.92 -9.37 -6.17
CA GLN A 62 -14.65 -8.94 -7.38
C GLN A 62 -16.16 -8.91 -7.18
N GLY A 63 -16.71 -9.65 -6.22
CA GLY A 63 -18.15 -9.62 -5.94
C GLY A 63 -18.66 -8.27 -5.42
N GLU A 64 -17.77 -7.44 -4.84
CA GLU A 64 -18.13 -6.18 -4.19
C GLU A 64 -17.11 -5.04 -4.38
N LEU A 65 -16.09 -5.24 -5.22
CA LEU A 65 -15.19 -4.16 -5.63
C LEU A 65 -15.96 -3.18 -6.53
N LEU A 66 -16.54 -2.18 -5.86
CA LEU A 66 -17.27 -1.06 -6.42
C LEU A 66 -16.50 -0.48 -7.61
N GLU A 67 -17.01 -0.65 -8.82
CA GLU A 67 -16.56 0.18 -9.94
C GLU A 67 -16.67 1.64 -9.53
N MET A 68 -15.54 2.34 -9.48
CA MET A 68 -15.55 3.79 -9.31
C MET A 68 -16.15 4.41 -10.58
N ASN A 69 -17.30 5.05 -10.45
CA ASN A 69 -17.84 5.87 -11.51
C ASN A 69 -16.98 7.13 -11.71
N SER A 70 -17.23 7.88 -12.78
CA SER A 70 -16.42 9.04 -13.14
C SER A 70 -16.34 10.11 -12.04
N LYS A 71 -17.43 10.34 -11.30
CA LYS A 71 -17.47 11.32 -10.19
C LYS A 71 -16.61 10.85 -9.01
N GLU A 72 -16.66 9.56 -8.71
CA GLU A 72 -15.87 8.95 -7.64
C GLU A 72 -14.39 8.96 -7.99
N PHE A 73 -14.05 8.64 -9.24
CA PHE A 73 -12.68 8.73 -9.72
C PHE A 73 -12.16 10.17 -9.72
N GLY A 74 -12.98 11.16 -10.09
CA GLY A 74 -12.63 12.58 -9.96
C GLY A 74 -12.30 12.95 -8.51
N ALA A 75 -13.09 12.48 -7.54
CA ALA A 75 -12.82 12.68 -6.12
C ALA A 75 -11.51 11.99 -5.68
N PHE A 76 -11.27 10.76 -6.13
CA PHE A 76 -9.99 10.06 -5.90
C PHE A 76 -8.80 10.82 -6.47
N ALA A 77 -8.89 11.27 -7.72
CA ALA A 77 -7.81 11.98 -8.39
C ALA A 77 -7.50 13.33 -7.73
N ILE A 78 -8.50 14.04 -7.19
CA ILE A 78 -8.30 15.23 -6.35
C ILE A 78 -7.57 14.87 -5.07
N GLY A 79 -8.04 13.85 -4.35
CA GLY A 79 -7.40 13.41 -3.12
C GLY A 79 -5.95 12.98 -3.34
N PHE A 80 -5.69 12.24 -4.42
CA PHE A 80 -4.34 11.79 -4.78
C PHE A 80 -3.37 12.95 -4.92
N ILE A 81 -3.75 14.00 -5.66
CA ILE A 81 -2.89 15.16 -5.82
C ILE A 81 -2.74 15.94 -4.49
N GLU A 82 -3.79 16.02 -3.66
CA GLU A 82 -3.70 16.61 -2.31
C GLU A 82 -2.80 15.82 -1.35
N GLY A 83 -2.71 14.51 -1.53
CA GLY A 83 -1.78 13.65 -0.80
C GLY A 83 -0.32 13.84 -1.22
N LEU A 84 -0.08 14.26 -2.47
CA LEU A 84 1.25 14.55 -3.02
C LEU A 84 1.73 15.97 -2.78
N VAL A 85 0.83 16.95 -2.96
CA VAL A 85 1.13 18.37 -2.81
C VAL A 85 0.13 19.03 -1.87
N SER A 86 0.62 19.91 -1.01
CA SER A 86 -0.22 20.59 -0.01
C SER A 86 -1.20 21.61 -0.60
N SER A 87 -1.17 21.87 -1.91
CA SER A 87 -1.95 22.93 -2.57
C SER A 87 -2.23 22.64 -4.04
N VAL A 88 -3.51 22.61 -4.41
CA VAL A 88 -3.98 22.54 -5.80
C VAL A 88 -5.03 23.63 -6.01
N SER A 89 -4.95 24.35 -7.13
CA SER A 89 -5.90 25.44 -7.43
C SER A 89 -7.33 24.92 -7.61
N ASN A 90 -8.34 25.71 -7.19
CA ASN A 90 -9.74 25.34 -7.35
C ASN A 90 -10.13 25.04 -8.81
N LYS A 91 -9.58 25.80 -9.77
CA LYS A 91 -9.79 25.55 -11.21
C LYS A 91 -9.31 24.17 -11.65
N ALA A 92 -8.17 23.72 -11.13
CA ALA A 92 -7.65 22.40 -11.44
C ALA A 92 -8.51 21.30 -10.79
N LYS A 93 -9.01 21.52 -9.56
CA LYS A 93 -9.94 20.58 -8.90
C LYS A 93 -11.25 20.43 -9.68
N GLU A 94 -11.83 21.53 -10.14
CA GLU A 94 -13.03 21.52 -10.99
C GLU A 94 -12.78 20.73 -12.29
N CYS A 95 -11.65 20.97 -12.96
CA CYS A 95 -11.27 20.21 -14.16
C CYS A 95 -11.10 18.71 -13.89
N ILE A 96 -10.45 18.33 -12.79
CA ILE A 96 -10.27 16.92 -12.43
C ILE A 96 -11.62 16.27 -12.10
N ALA A 97 -12.52 16.97 -11.41
CA ALA A 97 -13.84 16.46 -11.07
C ALA A 97 -14.71 16.13 -12.30
N ASP A 98 -14.48 16.84 -13.41
CA ASP A 98 -15.19 16.64 -14.68
C ASP A 98 -14.63 15.51 -15.55
N THR A 99 -13.58 14.81 -15.09
CA THR A 99 -13.00 13.69 -15.83
C THR A 99 -13.98 12.54 -15.98
N LYS A 100 -14.00 11.90 -17.16
CA LYS A 100 -14.87 10.74 -17.48
C LYS A 100 -14.15 9.40 -17.39
N LYS A 101 -12.94 9.40 -16.84
CA LYS A 101 -12.10 8.21 -16.69
C LYS A 101 -12.59 7.36 -15.51
N THR A 102 -12.24 6.07 -15.53
CA THR A 102 -12.54 5.10 -14.48
C THR A 102 -11.24 4.56 -13.88
N SER A 103 -11.31 3.92 -12.71
CA SER A 103 -10.13 3.48 -11.94
C SER A 103 -10.25 2.06 -11.40
N ALA A 104 -10.80 1.17 -12.21
CA ALA A 104 -10.89 -0.24 -11.84
C ALA A 104 -9.50 -0.83 -11.51
N GLU A 105 -8.47 -0.38 -12.22
CA GLU A 105 -7.08 -0.81 -12.07
C GLU A 105 -6.50 -0.43 -10.70
N PHE A 106 -6.78 0.77 -10.19
CA PHE A 106 -6.33 1.18 -8.85
C PHE A 106 -6.93 0.31 -7.77
N LEU A 107 -8.24 0.09 -7.83
CA LEU A 107 -8.94 -0.71 -6.83
C LEU A 107 -8.43 -2.16 -6.82
N ARG A 108 -8.22 -2.74 -8.01
CA ARG A 108 -7.64 -4.08 -8.15
C ARG A 108 -6.23 -4.16 -7.55
N SER A 109 -5.38 -3.16 -7.83
CA SER A 109 -4.01 -3.13 -7.30
C SER A 109 -3.95 -3.10 -5.78
N PHE A 110 -4.81 -2.31 -5.12
CA PHE A 110 -4.86 -2.25 -3.65
C PHE A 110 -5.41 -3.54 -3.04
N ALA A 111 -6.37 -4.18 -3.71
CA ALA A 111 -6.88 -5.48 -3.30
C ALA A 111 -5.78 -6.55 -3.36
N ALA A 112 -5.00 -6.58 -4.45
CA ALA A 112 -3.85 -7.48 -4.62
C ALA A 112 -2.75 -7.22 -3.58
N ILE A 113 -2.40 -5.95 -3.33
CA ILE A 113 -1.41 -5.54 -2.31
C ILE A 113 -1.86 -5.99 -0.92
N ARG A 114 -3.13 -5.76 -0.56
CA ARG A 114 -3.70 -6.20 0.72
C ARG A 114 -3.58 -7.70 0.88
N HIS A 115 -4.00 -8.46 -0.12
CA HIS A 115 -3.93 -9.91 -0.09
C HIS A 115 -2.49 -10.39 0.07
N ALA A 116 -1.55 -9.76 -0.63
CA ALA A 116 -0.13 -10.05 -0.50
C ALA A 116 0.38 -9.83 0.93
N PHE A 117 -0.05 -8.74 1.61
CA PHE A 117 0.29 -8.48 3.00
C PHE A 117 -0.30 -9.51 3.96
N GLN A 118 -1.56 -9.91 3.76
CA GLN A 118 -2.23 -10.91 4.60
C GLN A 118 -1.55 -12.28 4.51
N ASN A 119 -1.11 -12.66 3.31
CA ASN A 119 -0.45 -13.94 3.04
C ASN A 119 1.07 -13.88 3.11
N LYS A 120 1.65 -12.72 3.40
CA LYS A 120 3.10 -12.48 3.41
C LYS A 120 3.79 -12.93 2.11
N SER A 121 3.11 -12.74 0.98
CA SER A 121 3.57 -13.21 -0.33
C SER A 121 4.27 -12.10 -1.10
N GLY A 122 5.60 -12.18 -1.15
CA GLY A 122 6.43 -11.28 -1.95
C GLY A 122 6.01 -11.22 -3.42
N PRO A 123 5.85 -12.35 -4.14
CA PRO A 123 5.38 -12.36 -5.53
C PRO A 123 4.04 -11.65 -5.75
N GLN A 124 3.05 -11.86 -4.87
CA GLN A 124 1.75 -11.18 -4.95
C GLN A 124 1.89 -9.68 -4.74
N PHE A 125 2.78 -9.27 -3.83
CA PHE A 125 3.04 -7.87 -3.58
C PHE A 125 3.63 -7.19 -4.82
N ARG A 126 4.57 -7.86 -5.53
CA ARG A 126 5.11 -7.36 -6.81
C ARG A 126 4.03 -7.21 -7.87
N ALA A 127 3.13 -8.19 -7.97
CA ALA A 127 2.03 -8.15 -8.92
C ALA A 127 1.09 -6.96 -8.62
N GLY A 128 0.71 -6.77 -7.35
CA GLY A 128 -0.10 -5.63 -6.94
C GLY A 128 0.58 -4.27 -7.18
N LEU A 129 1.89 -4.17 -6.94
CA LEU A 129 2.66 -2.96 -7.28
C LEU A 129 2.70 -2.69 -8.78
N LYS A 130 2.80 -3.74 -9.61
CA LYS A 130 2.78 -3.61 -11.06
C LYS A 130 1.43 -3.07 -11.54
N GLU A 131 0.33 -3.62 -11.04
CA GLU A 131 -1.03 -3.14 -11.32
C GLU A 131 -1.23 -1.70 -10.84
N LEU A 132 -0.66 -1.33 -9.69
CA LEU A 132 -0.68 0.05 -9.20
C LEU A 132 0.05 0.97 -10.18
N GLY A 133 1.21 0.54 -10.69
CA GLY A 133 1.94 1.24 -11.74
C GLY A 133 1.09 1.45 -12.99
N GLU A 134 0.33 0.44 -13.43
CA GLU A 134 -0.59 0.55 -14.57
C GLU A 134 -1.71 1.58 -14.32
N GLY A 135 -2.31 1.58 -13.12
CA GLY A 135 -3.30 2.60 -12.74
C GLY A 135 -2.72 4.01 -12.72
N LEU A 136 -1.49 4.17 -12.19
CA LEU A 136 -0.81 5.47 -12.08
C LEU A 136 -0.50 6.13 -13.43
N VAL A 137 -0.47 5.40 -14.55
CA VAL A 137 -0.18 5.98 -15.88
C VAL A 137 -1.28 6.94 -16.37
N GLU A 138 -2.53 6.78 -15.92
CA GLU A 138 -3.63 7.64 -16.36
C GLU A 138 -3.67 8.99 -15.63
N LEU A 139 -3.27 9.04 -14.35
CA LEU A 139 -3.29 10.28 -13.56
C LEU A 139 -2.46 11.41 -14.19
N PRO A 140 -1.25 11.14 -14.73
CA PRO A 140 -0.48 12.18 -15.39
C PRO A 140 -1.18 12.84 -16.58
N LYS A 141 -2.01 12.08 -17.31
CA LYS A 141 -2.74 12.61 -18.47
C LYS A 141 -3.79 13.61 -18.02
N ILE A 142 -4.56 13.23 -16.99
CA ILE A 142 -5.63 14.05 -16.41
C ILE A 142 -5.07 15.35 -15.85
N TYR A 143 -4.00 15.28 -15.03
CA TYR A 143 -3.49 16.52 -14.43
C TYR A 143 -2.83 17.43 -15.46
N LYS A 144 -2.22 16.88 -16.52
CA LYS A 144 -1.71 17.67 -17.65
C LYS A 144 -2.83 18.42 -18.36
N GLU A 145 -3.95 17.75 -18.64
CA GLU A 145 -5.14 18.36 -19.24
C GLU A 145 -5.71 19.47 -18.35
N CYS A 146 -5.59 19.33 -17.03
CA CYS A 146 -6.02 20.32 -16.03
C CYS A 146 -4.96 21.38 -15.67
N GLY A 147 -3.85 21.45 -16.42
CA GLY A 147 -2.83 22.49 -16.25
C GLY A 147 -1.91 22.32 -15.03
N ILE A 148 -1.91 21.15 -14.39
CA ILE A 148 -0.96 20.79 -13.34
C ILE A 148 0.24 20.13 -14.00
N GLN A 149 1.39 20.81 -14.03
CA GLN A 149 2.62 20.27 -14.66
C GLN A 149 3.61 19.71 -13.64
N THR A 150 3.52 20.17 -12.38
CA THR A 150 4.42 19.75 -11.32
C THR A 150 4.21 18.27 -11.00
N LEU A 151 5.31 17.53 -10.78
CA LEU A 151 5.33 16.10 -10.43
C LEU A 151 4.82 15.12 -11.51
N MET A 152 4.40 15.59 -12.68
CA MET A 152 3.90 14.72 -13.76
C MET A 152 4.94 13.68 -14.19
N GLU A 153 6.16 14.14 -14.45
CA GLU A 153 7.25 13.29 -14.92
C GLU A 153 7.73 12.35 -13.83
N GLU A 154 7.66 12.77 -12.56
CA GLU A 154 8.02 11.95 -11.40
C GLU A 154 6.99 10.83 -11.18
N ILE A 155 5.69 11.14 -11.18
CA ILE A 155 4.62 10.15 -11.09
C ILE A 155 4.70 9.18 -12.27
N LYS A 156 4.92 9.69 -13.49
CA LYS A 156 5.08 8.87 -14.68
C LYS A 156 6.30 7.96 -14.58
N ALA A 157 7.45 8.50 -14.17
CA ALA A 157 8.67 7.70 -13.98
C ALA A 157 8.47 6.61 -12.93
N LEU A 158 7.80 6.92 -11.82
CA LEU A 158 7.45 5.92 -10.80
C LEU A 158 6.49 4.87 -11.35
N ALA A 159 5.43 5.28 -12.04
CA ALA A 159 4.46 4.39 -12.67
C ALA A 159 5.15 3.40 -13.62
N GLU A 160 6.07 3.89 -14.47
CA GLU A 160 6.85 3.04 -15.36
C GLU A 160 7.82 2.11 -14.60
N ARG A 161 8.46 2.57 -13.52
CA ARG A 161 9.34 1.72 -12.69
C ARG A 161 8.56 0.60 -11.99
N LEU A 162 7.38 0.92 -11.46
CA LEU A 162 6.46 -0.04 -10.84
C LEU A 162 5.94 -1.05 -11.87
N LYS A 163 5.48 -0.56 -13.03
CA LYS A 163 4.97 -1.38 -14.13
C LYS A 163 6.03 -2.30 -14.75
N ALA A 164 7.26 -1.81 -14.89
CA ALA A 164 8.39 -2.60 -15.37
C ALA A 164 8.76 -3.73 -14.41
N GLY A 165 8.31 -3.63 -13.15
CA GLY A 165 8.71 -4.54 -12.09
C GLY A 165 10.22 -4.61 -11.92
N SER A 166 10.90 -3.45 -12.04
CA SER A 166 12.35 -3.39 -11.97
C SER A 166 12.83 -4.06 -10.68
N PRO A 167 13.68 -5.13 -10.75
CA PRO A 167 14.06 -5.91 -9.58
C PRO A 167 14.60 -5.03 -8.46
N GLY A 168 15.47 -4.07 -8.78
CA GLY A 168 16.03 -3.15 -7.80
C GLY A 168 15.03 -2.21 -7.14
N LEU A 169 13.90 -1.87 -7.77
CA LEU A 169 12.85 -1.09 -7.12
C LEU A 169 12.00 -2.00 -6.24
N ILE A 170 11.52 -3.14 -6.75
CA ILE A 170 10.63 -3.99 -5.97
C ILE A 170 11.38 -4.67 -4.82
N ASP A 171 12.63 -5.07 -5.02
CA ASP A 171 13.45 -5.64 -3.95
C ASP A 171 13.82 -4.57 -2.92
N LEU A 172 14.06 -3.32 -3.32
CA LEU A 172 14.13 -2.19 -2.38
C LEU A 172 12.81 -2.07 -1.61
N PHE A 173 11.66 -2.14 -2.28
CA PHE A 173 10.35 -2.12 -1.61
C PHE A 173 10.17 -3.27 -0.65
N ILE A 174 10.57 -4.50 -0.98
CA ILE A 174 10.39 -5.66 -0.10
C ILE A 174 11.36 -5.56 1.07
N HIS A 175 12.61 -5.22 0.79
CA HIS A 175 13.64 -5.13 1.80
C HIS A 175 13.40 -3.95 2.75
N GLU A 176 13.06 -2.78 2.20
CA GLU A 176 12.60 -1.62 2.97
C GLU A 176 11.26 -1.92 3.61
N SER A 177 10.30 -2.61 3.00
CA SER A 177 9.05 -2.97 3.69
C SER A 177 9.31 -3.83 4.94
N ILE A 178 10.39 -4.61 4.97
CA ILE A 178 10.85 -5.40 6.12
C ILE A 178 11.65 -4.53 7.13
N VAL A 179 12.38 -3.50 6.67
CA VAL A 179 13.17 -2.56 7.51
C VAL A 179 12.36 -1.37 8.04
N ILE A 180 11.49 -0.77 7.23
CA ILE A 180 10.34 0.08 7.60
C ILE A 180 9.48 -0.66 8.62
N PHE A 181 9.44 -1.99 8.50
CA PHE A 181 8.92 -2.88 9.52
C PHE A 181 9.73 -2.89 10.85
N HIS A 182 10.65 -1.96 11.09
CA HIS A 182 11.18 -1.65 12.41
C HIS A 182 11.00 -0.17 12.82
N ASN A 183 10.62 0.73 11.89
CA ASN A 183 10.34 2.15 12.12
C ASN A 183 8.85 2.51 11.85
N ARG A 184 7.97 1.59 12.27
CA ARG A 184 6.79 1.03 11.59
C ARG A 184 5.47 1.76 11.39
N VAL A 185 5.27 2.98 11.84
CA VAL A 185 3.86 3.41 12.00
C VAL A 185 3.28 3.99 10.72
N GLU A 186 4.05 4.66 9.88
CA GLU A 186 3.44 5.51 8.84
C GLU A 186 2.97 4.76 7.60
N LEU A 187 3.82 4.00 6.89
CA LEU A 187 3.43 3.40 5.61
C LEU A 187 2.38 2.29 5.76
N THR A 188 2.55 1.39 6.73
CA THR A 188 1.53 0.36 7.03
C THR A 188 0.22 1.00 7.47
N SER A 189 0.26 2.10 8.24
CA SER A 189 -0.95 2.84 8.59
C SER A 189 -1.59 3.49 7.37
N LEU A 190 -0.82 4.06 6.44
CA LEU A 190 -1.33 4.65 5.20
C LEU A 190 -2.02 3.60 4.32
N PHE A 191 -1.43 2.42 4.13
CA PHE A 191 -2.09 1.34 3.38
C PHE A 191 -3.39 0.88 4.05
N ARG A 192 -3.39 0.77 5.39
CA ARG A 192 -4.61 0.42 6.15
C ARG A 192 -5.69 1.50 6.08
N MET A 193 -5.31 2.77 6.13
CA MET A 193 -6.24 3.89 5.99
C MET A 193 -6.78 3.97 4.57
N ALA A 194 -5.92 3.81 3.55
CA ALA A 194 -6.33 3.75 2.16
C ALA A 194 -7.35 2.62 1.91
N GLU A 195 -7.08 1.42 2.45
CA GLU A 195 -8.00 0.28 2.38
C GLU A 195 -9.34 0.59 3.08
N ALA A 196 -9.29 1.14 4.30
CA ALA A 196 -10.50 1.50 5.04
C ALA A 196 -11.32 2.57 4.31
N HIS A 197 -10.68 3.59 3.73
CA HIS A 197 -11.36 4.62 2.96
C HIS A 197 -11.94 4.08 1.65
N ALA A 198 -11.22 3.19 0.96
CA ALA A 198 -11.74 2.51 -0.22
C ALA A 198 -12.98 1.65 0.10
N ALA A 199 -12.94 0.86 1.18
CA ALA A 199 -14.05 0.03 1.62
C ALA A 199 -15.30 0.83 2.07
N ASN A 200 -15.10 2.05 2.58
CA ASN A 200 -16.18 2.94 3.00
C ASN A 200 -16.63 3.92 1.88
N ALA A 201 -16.21 3.71 0.63
CA ALA A 201 -16.49 4.59 -0.51
C ALA A 201 -16.08 6.07 -0.28
N GLN A 202 -15.06 6.30 0.55
CA GLN A 202 -14.49 7.62 0.83
C GLN A 202 -13.38 7.95 -0.18
N HIS A 203 -13.75 8.05 -1.46
CA HIS A 203 -12.80 8.11 -2.58
C HIS A 203 -11.78 9.25 -2.49
N ASN A 204 -12.17 10.42 -1.96
CA ASN A 204 -11.23 11.53 -1.74
C ASN A 204 -10.18 11.15 -0.69
N SER A 205 -10.59 10.69 0.49
CA SER A 205 -9.68 10.25 1.55
C SER A 205 -8.79 9.09 1.11
N PHE A 206 -9.36 8.14 0.35
CA PHE A 206 -8.61 7.08 -0.30
C PHE A 206 -7.52 7.66 -1.20
N GLY A 207 -7.88 8.59 -2.09
CA GLY A 207 -6.93 9.34 -2.91
C GLY A 207 -5.81 9.97 -2.10
N ILE A 208 -6.13 10.69 -1.01
CA ILE A 208 -5.15 11.34 -0.15
C ILE A 208 -4.12 10.34 0.40
N ASP A 209 -4.57 9.19 0.89
CA ASP A 209 -3.66 8.19 1.44
C ASP A 209 -2.79 7.55 0.36
N VAL A 210 -3.35 7.27 -0.82
CA VAL A 210 -2.55 6.81 -1.98
C VAL A 210 -1.54 7.86 -2.40
N GLY A 211 -1.93 9.14 -2.43
CA GLY A 211 -1.04 10.25 -2.75
C GLY A 211 0.11 10.36 -1.76
N LYS A 212 -0.14 10.20 -0.46
CA LYS A 212 0.91 10.17 0.58
C LYS A 212 1.84 8.97 0.41
N ILE A 213 1.29 7.79 0.13
CA ILE A 213 2.09 6.59 -0.17
C ILE A 213 3.02 6.90 -1.34
N VAL A 214 2.49 7.37 -2.46
CA VAL A 214 3.30 7.74 -3.63
C VAL A 214 4.31 8.84 -3.30
N GLY A 215 3.94 9.83 -2.49
CA GLY A 215 4.83 10.91 -2.06
C GLY A 215 6.03 10.42 -1.24
N ILE A 216 5.84 9.40 -0.41
CA ILE A 216 6.93 8.71 0.30
C ILE A 216 7.82 7.96 -0.69
N LEU A 217 7.24 7.37 -1.73
CA LEU A 217 7.97 6.57 -2.74
C LEU A 217 8.74 7.40 -3.76
N LEU A 218 8.46 8.70 -3.85
CA LEU A 218 9.17 9.63 -4.72
C LEU A 218 10.40 10.25 -4.06
N GLN A 219 10.53 10.14 -2.73
CA GLN A 219 11.68 10.64 -1.97
C GLN A 219 12.87 9.67 -2.05
#